data_AF-A0A930EWU8-F1
#
_entry.id   AF-A0A930EWU8-F1
#
_cell.length_a   1.000
_cell.length_b   1.000
_cell.length_c   1.000
_cell.angle_alpha   90.00
_cell.angle_beta   90.00
_cell.angle_gamma   90.00
#
_symmetry.space_group_name_H-M   'P 1'
#
loop_
_entity.id
_entity.type
_entity.pdbx_description
1 polymer ?
#
loop_
_entity_poly.entity_id
_entity_poly.type
_entity_poly.pdbx_seq_one_letter_code
_entity_poly.pdbx_strand_id
1 'polypeptide(L)'
;CAKEILSARTRYPSLNTTCEELIGIGGTMRAAGKVYQALFQEELIIEVTKLQEIFDKLCMHDSIFEEVMKANVDPSRQPVFLPGLHMILEIARIYQAKRILISKTGIREGFLKIRLDEKNERL
;
A
#
# COMPACT_ATOMS: atom_id res chain seq x y z
N CYS A 1 -13.76 -3.17 5.55
CA CYS A 1 -13.30 -2.79 4.19
C CYS A 1 -13.65 -3.85 3.13
N ALA A 2 -13.47 -5.15 3.39
CA ALA A 2 -13.73 -6.23 2.41
C ALA A 2 -15.07 -6.12 1.65
N LYS A 3 -16.18 -5.89 2.37
CA LYS A 3 -17.53 -5.74 1.79
C LYS A 3 -17.58 -4.64 0.72
N GLU A 4 -16.94 -3.50 0.97
CA GLU A 4 -16.93 -2.37 0.03
C GLU A 4 -16.08 -2.68 -1.21
N ILE A 5 -14.97 -3.40 -1.04
CA ILE A 5 -14.13 -3.84 -2.17
C ILE A 5 -14.90 -4.83 -3.07
N LEU A 6 -15.61 -5.79 -2.46
CA LEU A 6 -16.44 -6.74 -3.20
C LEU A 6 -17.63 -6.04 -3.89
N SER A 7 -18.28 -5.09 -3.22
CA SER A 7 -19.33 -4.25 -3.80
C SER A 7 -18.83 -3.48 -5.03
N ALA A 8 -17.62 -2.92 -4.97
CA ALA A 8 -17.00 -2.25 -6.10
C ALA A 8 -16.73 -3.20 -7.28
N ARG A 9 -16.29 -4.44 -7.03
CA ARG A 9 -16.10 -5.46 -8.09
C ARG A 9 -17.39 -5.79 -8.82
N THR A 10 -18.51 -5.88 -8.10
CA THR A 10 -19.82 -6.13 -8.71
C THR A 10 -20.28 -4.94 -9.55
N ARG A 11 -20.02 -3.71 -9.09
CA ARG A 11 -20.44 -2.49 -9.78
C ARG A 11 -19.59 -2.16 -11.01
N TYR A 12 -18.29 -2.47 -10.96
CA TYR A 12 -17.34 -2.17 -12.02
C TYR A 12 -16.68 -3.47 -12.51
N PRO A 13 -17.18 -4.08 -13.60
CA PRO A 13 -16.69 -5.37 -14.08
C PRO A 13 -15.19 -5.42 -14.37
N SER A 14 -14.57 -4.29 -14.75
CA SER A 14 -13.12 -4.18 -14.95
C SER A 14 -12.29 -4.42 -13.68
N LEU A 15 -12.90 -4.26 -12.50
CA LEU A 15 -12.27 -4.57 -11.21
C LEU A 15 -12.46 -6.04 -10.81
N ASN A 16 -13.32 -6.80 -11.51
CA ASN A 16 -13.54 -8.22 -11.23
C ASN A 16 -12.42 -9.09 -11.82
N THR A 17 -11.21 -8.92 -11.30
CA THR A 17 -10.00 -9.60 -11.78
C THR A 17 -9.14 -10.11 -10.62
N THR A 18 -8.09 -10.83 -10.97
CA THR A 18 -6.99 -11.23 -10.09
C THR A 18 -5.68 -10.68 -10.64
N CYS A 19 -4.73 -10.35 -9.78
CA CYS A 19 -3.41 -9.90 -10.19
C CYS A 19 -2.37 -10.37 -9.17
N GLU A 20 -1.26 -10.93 -9.64
CA GLU A 20 -0.19 -11.36 -8.72
C GLU A 20 0.55 -10.19 -8.08
N GLU A 21 0.59 -9.04 -8.77
CA GLU A 21 1.31 -7.84 -8.36
C GLU A 21 0.38 -6.64 -8.31
N LEU A 22 0.45 -5.90 -7.22
CA LEU A 22 -0.21 -4.60 -7.05
C LEU A 22 0.81 -3.47 -7.11
N ILE A 23 0.37 -2.29 -7.56
CA ILE A 23 1.14 -1.05 -7.40
C ILE A 23 0.54 -0.25 -6.25
N GLY A 24 1.31 -0.09 -5.19
CA GLY A 24 0.95 0.69 -4.03
C GLY A 24 1.33 2.16 -4.19
N ILE A 25 0.35 3.06 -4.10
CA ILE A 25 0.56 4.52 -4.05
C ILE A 25 0.09 5.10 -2.71
N GLY A 26 0.51 6.33 -2.43
CA GLY A 26 0.01 7.10 -1.28
C GLY A 26 0.77 6.90 0.04
N GLY A 27 0.30 7.61 1.06
CA GLY A 27 1.01 7.76 2.33
C GLY A 27 1.15 6.47 3.13
N THR A 28 0.08 5.68 3.21
CA THR A 28 0.06 4.43 3.97
C THR A 28 1.01 3.39 3.35
N MET A 29 0.97 3.20 2.02
CA MET A 29 1.89 2.26 1.37
C MET A 29 3.35 2.64 1.55
N ARG A 30 3.67 3.94 1.48
CA ARG A 30 5.05 4.41 1.71
C ARG A 30 5.48 4.22 3.15
N ALA A 31 4.59 4.48 4.11
CA ALA A 31 4.87 4.21 5.53
C ALA A 31 5.10 2.71 5.77
N ALA A 32 4.24 1.86 5.20
CA ALA A 32 4.37 0.41 5.28
C ALA A 32 5.69 -0.07 4.66
N GLY A 33 6.09 0.51 3.52
CA GLY A 33 7.40 0.26 2.91
C GLY A 33 8.59 0.59 3.79
N LYS A 34 8.55 1.70 4.52
CA LYS A 34 9.63 2.06 5.46
C LYS A 34 9.72 1.06 6.61
N VAL A 35 8.59 0.68 7.19
CA VAL A 35 8.54 -0.33 8.27
C VAL A 35 9.05 -1.68 7.76
N TYR A 36 8.60 -2.09 6.58
CA TYR A 36 9.05 -3.32 5.92
C TYR A 36 10.55 -3.33 5.69
N GLN A 37 11.10 -2.25 5.11
CA GLN A 37 12.53 -2.10 4.89
C GLN A 37 13.34 -2.17 6.18
N ALA A 38 12.86 -1.52 7.25
CA ALA A 38 13.53 -1.52 8.54
C ALA A 38 13.53 -2.89 9.22
N LEU A 39 12.48 -3.70 9.03
CA LEU A 39 12.38 -5.04 9.62
C LEU A 39 13.12 -6.11 8.82
N PHE A 40 13.06 -6.06 7.48
CA PHE A 40 13.48 -7.16 6.62
C PHE A 40 14.70 -6.84 5.74
N GLN A 41 15.19 -5.59 5.72
CA GLN A 41 16.33 -5.15 4.90
C GLN A 41 16.14 -5.40 3.39
N GLU A 42 14.90 -5.39 2.92
CA GLU A 42 14.52 -5.65 1.52
C GLU A 42 13.96 -4.40 0.84
N GLU A 43 14.31 -4.17 -0.43
CA GLU A 43 13.92 -2.97 -1.16
C GLU A 43 12.69 -3.16 -2.06
N LEU A 44 11.79 -2.15 -2.01
CA LEU A 44 10.78 -1.73 -3.01
C LEU A 44 9.64 -2.70 -3.38
N ILE A 45 9.82 -4.01 -3.22
CA ILE A 45 8.80 -5.03 -3.46
C ILE A 45 8.43 -5.66 -2.12
N ILE A 46 7.19 -5.46 -1.69
CA ILE A 46 6.66 -6.02 -0.45
C ILE A 46 6.04 -7.37 -0.76
N GLU A 47 6.48 -8.44 -0.10
CA GLU A 47 5.74 -9.69 -0.05
C GLU A 47 4.50 -9.54 0.84
N VAL A 48 3.33 -9.94 0.33
CA VAL A 48 2.07 -9.80 1.07
C VAL A 48 2.08 -10.61 2.38
N THR A 49 2.76 -11.76 2.40
CA THR A 49 2.92 -12.61 3.58
C THR A 49 3.70 -11.91 4.70
N LYS A 50 4.82 -11.25 4.38
CA LYS A 50 5.59 -10.46 5.35
C LYS A 50 4.85 -9.18 5.77
N LEU A 51 4.05 -8.60 4.89
CA LEU A 51 3.17 -7.49 5.26
C LEU A 51 2.08 -7.93 6.25
N GLN A 52 1.54 -9.15 6.08
CA GLN A 52 0.61 -9.77 7.01
C GLN A 52 1.30 -10.03 8.36
N GLU A 53 2.55 -10.51 8.36
CA GLU A 53 3.35 -10.68 9.58
C GLU A 53 3.48 -9.35 10.36
N ILE A 54 3.79 -8.24 9.68
CA ILE A 54 3.83 -6.92 10.32
C ILE A 54 2.49 -6.60 10.99
N PHE A 55 1.38 -6.81 10.28
CA PHE A 55 0.04 -6.53 10.81
C PHE A 55 -0.26 -7.36 12.06
N ASP A 56 -0.02 -8.68 11.99
CA ASP A 56 -0.31 -9.61 13.09
C ASP A 56 0.55 -9.28 14.32
N LYS A 57 1.84 -8.98 14.11
CA LYS A 57 2.77 -8.60 15.19
C LYS A 57 2.38 -7.29 15.86
N LEU A 58 1.94 -6.30 15.10
CA LEU A 58 1.42 -5.05 15.67
C LEU A 58 0.11 -5.26 16.43
N CYS A 59 -0.79 -6.14 15.95
CA CYS A 59 -2.00 -6.52 16.68
C CYS A 59 -1.70 -7.24 18.00
N MET A 60 -0.58 -7.97 18.06
CA MET A 60 -0.12 -8.67 19.27
C MET A 60 0.74 -7.80 20.20
N HIS A 61 0.92 -6.50 19.89
CA HIS A 61 1.77 -5.59 20.65
C HIS A 61 3.23 -6.08 20.78
N ASP A 62 3.76 -6.69 19.72
CA ASP A 62 5.18 -7.07 19.66
C ASP A 62 6.06 -5.82 19.74
N SER A 63 6.92 -5.77 20.76
CA SER A 63 7.69 -4.58 21.11
C SER A 63 8.64 -4.13 19.99
N ILE A 64 9.25 -5.09 19.27
CA ILE A 64 10.20 -4.79 18.20
C ILE A 64 9.45 -4.15 17.03
N PHE A 65 8.34 -4.75 16.62
CA PHE A 65 7.53 -4.24 15.52
C PHE A 65 6.91 -2.88 15.84
N GLU A 66 6.44 -2.68 17.08
CA GLU A 66 5.93 -1.37 17.51
C GLU A 66 7.01 -0.28 17.52
N GLU A 67 8.21 -0.59 18.01
CA GLU A 67 9.34 0.35 18.05
C GLU A 67 9.75 0.76 16.62
N VAL A 68 9.89 -0.22 15.73
CA VAL A 68 10.21 0.04 14.32
C VAL A 68 9.11 0.85 13.64
N MET A 69 7.83 0.56 13.90
CA MET A 69 6.71 1.35 13.40
C MET A 69 6.77 2.80 13.90
N LYS A 70 6.96 3.00 15.21
CA LYS A 70 7.04 4.35 15.82
C LYS A 70 8.23 5.16 15.29
N ALA A 71 9.36 4.51 15.03
CA ALA A 71 10.55 5.16 14.49
C ALA A 71 10.43 5.56 13.01
N ASN A 72 9.64 4.82 12.22
CA ASN A 72 9.59 4.99 10.76
C ASN A 72 8.28 5.64 10.24
N VAL A 73 7.24 5.67 11.06
CA VAL A 73 5.94 6.27 10.73
C VAL A 73 5.77 7.58 11.47
N ASP A 74 5.45 8.64 10.73
CA ASP A 74 5.17 9.97 11.28
C ASP A 74 4.16 9.89 12.45
N PRO A 75 4.42 10.52 13.61
CA PRO A 75 3.55 10.45 14.78
C PRO A 75 2.08 10.76 14.48
N SER A 76 1.79 11.71 13.59
CA SER A 76 0.41 12.06 13.21
C SER A 76 -0.31 10.95 12.42
N ARG A 77 0.45 10.01 11.86
CA ARG A 77 -0.05 8.89 11.04
C ARG A 77 -0.09 7.56 11.78
N GLN A 78 0.60 7.42 12.91
CA GLN A 78 0.64 6.17 13.68
C GLN A 78 -0.77 5.67 14.07
N PRO A 79 -1.73 6.52 14.53
CA PRO A 79 -3.06 6.05 14.89
C PRO A 79 -3.85 5.43 13.74
N VAL A 80 -3.53 5.81 12.49
CA VAL A 80 -4.21 5.33 11.28
C VAL A 80 -3.39 4.31 10.48
N PHE A 81 -2.21 3.93 10.98
CA PHE A 81 -1.32 3.01 10.29
C PHE A 81 -1.90 1.60 10.21
N LEU A 82 -2.26 1.01 11.35
CA LEU A 82 -2.80 -0.34 11.44
C LEU A 82 -4.12 -0.54 10.66
N PRO A 83 -5.14 0.35 10.78
CA PRO A 83 -6.34 0.22 9.94
C PRO A 83 -6.04 0.43 8.45
N GLY A 84 -5.06 1.28 8.11
CA GLY A 84 -4.58 1.43 6.74
C GLY A 84 -3.97 0.14 6.19
N LEU A 85 -3.13 -0.51 6.99
CA LEU A 85 -2.48 -1.77 6.65
C LEU A 85 -3.50 -2.90 6.43
N HIS A 86 -4.49 -3.00 7.31
CA HIS A 86 -5.59 -3.96 7.16
C HIS A 86 -6.35 -3.78 5.83
N MET A 87 -6.61 -2.53 5.41
CA MET A 87 -7.24 -2.28 4.11
C MET A 87 -6.39 -2.76 2.93
N ILE A 88 -5.07 -2.54 2.99
CA ILE A 88 -4.13 -3.00 1.95
C ILE A 88 -4.13 -4.53 1.88
N LEU A 89 -4.08 -5.22 3.01
CA LEU A 89 -4.10 -6.68 3.09
C LEU A 89 -5.40 -7.26 2.54
N GLU A 90 -6.53 -6.63 2.85
CA GLU A 90 -7.82 -7.05 2.29
C GLU A 90 -7.89 -6.86 0.77
N ILE A 91 -7.32 -5.77 0.23
CA ILE A 91 -7.19 -5.60 -1.22
C ILE A 91 -6.30 -6.71 -1.79
N ALA A 92 -5.12 -6.94 -1.23
CA ALA A 92 -4.20 -7.97 -1.69
C ALA A 92 -4.85 -9.36 -1.68
N ARG A 93 -5.56 -9.72 -0.62
CA ARG A 93 -6.29 -10.98 -0.48
C ARG A 93 -7.37 -11.13 -1.55
N ILE A 94 -8.21 -10.11 -1.75
CA ILE A 94 -9.33 -10.16 -2.70
C ILE A 94 -8.86 -10.27 -4.14
N TYR A 95 -7.75 -9.61 -4.48
CA TYR A 95 -7.15 -9.66 -5.82
C TYR A 95 -6.12 -10.80 -5.99
N GLN A 96 -5.89 -11.61 -4.96
CA GLN A 96 -4.92 -12.71 -4.93
C GLN A 96 -3.49 -12.27 -5.23
N ALA A 97 -3.14 -11.07 -4.80
CA ALA A 97 -1.80 -10.52 -4.95
C ALA A 97 -0.82 -11.21 -4.01
N LYS A 98 0.39 -11.44 -4.52
CA LYS A 98 1.53 -12.00 -3.78
C LYS A 98 2.53 -10.92 -3.41
N ARG A 99 2.59 -9.85 -4.20
CA ARG A 99 3.57 -8.78 -4.06
C ARG A 99 2.98 -7.40 -4.32
N ILE A 100 3.55 -6.38 -3.70
CA ILE A 100 3.17 -4.98 -3.87
C ILE A 100 4.42 -4.16 -4.18
N LEU A 101 4.47 -3.55 -5.37
CA LEU A 101 5.50 -2.59 -5.74
C LEU A 101 5.10 -1.19 -5.24
N ILE A 102 5.98 -0.52 -4.50
CA ILE A 102 5.70 0.85 -4.04
C ILE A 102 6.12 1.85 -5.11
N SER A 103 5.15 2.63 -5.62
CA SER A 103 5.45 3.74 -6.52
C SER A 103 5.89 4.99 -5.78
N LYS A 104 6.96 5.62 -6.30
CA LYS A 104 7.47 6.91 -5.83
C LYS A 104 6.64 8.10 -6.32
N THR A 105 5.71 7.90 -7.24
CA THR A 105 4.81 8.93 -7.78
C THR A 105 3.35 8.62 -7.43
N GLY A 106 2.44 9.55 -7.73
CA GLY A 106 1.02 9.39 -7.53
C GLY A 106 0.22 10.41 -8.35
N ILE A 107 -0.92 10.83 -7.79
CA ILE A 107 -1.91 11.65 -8.51
C ILE A 107 -1.32 12.99 -8.97
N ARG A 108 -0.51 13.66 -8.13
CA ARG A 108 0.06 14.97 -8.46
C ARG A 108 1.02 14.90 -9.66
N GLU A 109 1.88 13.88 -9.66
CA GLU A 109 2.83 13.65 -10.74
C GLU A 109 2.11 13.21 -12.03
N GLY A 110 1.07 12.38 -11.92
CA GLY A 110 0.21 12.04 -13.06
C GLY A 110 -0.48 13.26 -13.67
N PHE A 111 -1.02 14.14 -12.84
CA PHE A 111 -1.60 15.42 -13.29
C PHE A 111 -0.56 16.30 -14.00
N LEU A 112 0.65 16.44 -13.44
CA LEU A 112 1.71 17.21 -14.07
C LEU A 112 2.11 16.63 -15.44
N LYS A 113 2.19 15.29 -15.54
CA LYS A 113 2.50 14.61 -16.81
C LYS A 113 1.49 14.95 -17.90
N ILE A 114 0.19 14.88 -17.59
CA ILE A 114 -0.88 15.24 -18.53
C ILE A 114 -0.70 16.67 -19.05
N ARG A 115 -0.41 17.63 -18.16
CA ARG A 115 -0.21 19.04 -18.55
C ARG A 115 1.04 19.29 -19.39
N LEU A 116 2.10 18.52 -19.17
CA LEU A 116 3.31 18.59 -19.99
C LEU A 116 3.06 18.00 -21.38
N ASP A 117 2.32 16.91 -21.47
CA ASP A 117 1.99 16.26 -22.75
C ASP A 117 1.10 17.16 -23.62
N GLU A 118 0.05 17.76 -23.03
CA GLU A 118 -0.80 18.74 -23.71
C GLU A 118 -0.02 19.96 -24.23
N LYS A 119 1.06 20.36 -23.55
CA LYS A 119 1.92 21.46 -24.00
C LYS A 119 2.79 21.02 -25.18
N ASN A 120 3.29 19.79 -25.16
CA ASN A 120 4.16 19.26 -26.22
C ASN A 120 3.39 18.97 -27.51
N GLU A 121 2.10 18.60 -27.43
CA GLU A 121 1.24 18.40 -28.61
C GLU A 121 0.82 19.73 -29.30
N ARG A 122 1.03 20.87 -28.63
CA ARG A 122 0.73 22.21 -29.16
C ARG A 122 1.97 22.92 -29.76
N LEU A 123 3.12 22.25 -29.77
CA LEU A 123 4.39 22.71 -30.34
C LEU A 123 4.69 21.92 -31.63
#